data_AF-A0A918LP43-F1
#
_entry.id   AF-A0A918LP43-F1
#
_cell.length_a   1.000
_cell.length_b   1.000
_cell.length_c   1.000
_cell.angle_alpha   90.00
_cell.angle_beta   90.00
_cell.angle_gamma   90.00
#
_symmetry.space_group_name_H-M   'P 1'
#
loop_
_entity.id
_entity.type
_entity.pdbx_description
1 polymer ?
#
loop_
_entity_poly.entity_id
_entity_poly.type
_entity_poly.pdbx_seq_one_letter_code
_entity_poly.pdbx_strand_id
1 'polypeptide(L)'
;MVDSGTPDEAPGHTQEVSRLFQEHYQEYVRKVTARLRHRFPGLRDWSEDIANEALLRTLDTWLRRRNRAGSSPLPYMHRVAHHLAVDATARTKEQPVDDTSLLRLADRGDGCRHEAVTPVDPLEEVARPAVAEMKATQRKQVADRQLRGMEESEIAQDLKMPRQQVRVLSSKAARELRAMEQVRLHTRDRHLTQRRRVEEGTGE
;
A
#
# COMPACT_ATOMS: atom_id res chain seq x y z
N MET A 1 -36.75 41.48 -1.65
CA MET A 1 -35.79 41.65 -2.76
C MET A 1 -34.43 41.50 -2.14
N VAL A 2 -33.83 40.31 -2.26
CA VAL A 2 -32.61 39.94 -1.52
C VAL A 2 -31.42 40.33 -2.40
N ASP A 3 -30.66 41.30 -1.91
CA ASP A 3 -29.39 41.74 -2.48
C ASP A 3 -28.32 40.69 -2.13
N SER A 4 -28.01 39.83 -3.08
CA SER A 4 -26.97 38.81 -2.95
C SER A 4 -25.63 39.43 -3.33
N GLY A 5 -24.97 40.02 -2.32
CA GLY A 5 -23.59 40.50 -2.42
C GLY A 5 -22.63 39.38 -2.81
N THR A 6 -22.07 39.49 -4.01
CA THR A 6 -20.87 38.79 -4.46
C THR A 6 -19.70 39.11 -3.52
N PRO A 7 -18.98 38.11 -2.99
CA PRO A 7 -17.78 38.38 -2.22
C PRO A 7 -16.66 38.79 -3.19
N ASP A 8 -16.30 40.07 -3.09
CA ASP A 8 -15.14 40.72 -3.68
C ASP A 8 -13.86 39.90 -3.41
N GLU A 9 -13.36 39.21 -4.44
CA GLU A 9 -12.08 38.51 -4.41
C GLU A 9 -10.96 39.56 -4.35
N ALA A 10 -10.34 39.71 -3.18
CA ALA A 10 -9.25 40.67 -3.01
C ALA A 10 -8.13 40.43 -4.05
N PRO A 11 -7.81 41.41 -4.92
CA PRO A 11 -6.91 41.22 -6.08
C PRO A 11 -5.48 40.80 -5.68
N GLY A 12 -5.08 41.00 -4.43
CA GLY A 12 -3.78 40.55 -3.90
C GLY A 12 -3.62 39.03 -3.82
N HIS A 13 -4.69 38.27 -3.51
CA HIS A 13 -4.60 36.80 -3.38
C HIS A 13 -4.31 36.13 -4.73
N THR A 14 -5.02 36.56 -5.76
CA THR A 14 -4.85 36.04 -7.13
C THR A 14 -3.46 36.31 -7.68
N GLN A 15 -2.91 37.50 -7.42
CA GLN A 15 -1.55 37.86 -7.84
C GLN A 15 -0.49 37.06 -7.08
N GLU A 16 -0.66 36.88 -5.77
CA GLU A 16 0.26 36.09 -4.93
C GLU A 16 0.30 34.62 -5.35
N VAL A 17 -0.86 34.01 -5.59
CA VAL A 17 -0.96 32.64 -6.09
C VAL A 17 -0.33 32.51 -7.47
N SER A 18 -0.63 33.42 -8.39
CA SER A 18 -0.07 33.38 -9.75
C SER A 18 1.46 33.46 -9.73
N ARG A 19 2.01 34.34 -8.89
CA ARG A 19 3.45 34.50 -8.70
C ARG A 19 4.10 33.24 -8.13
N LEU A 20 3.51 32.65 -7.09
CA LEU A 20 4.00 31.40 -6.49
C LEU A 20 4.10 30.27 -7.53
N PHE A 21 3.05 30.07 -8.34
CA PHE A 21 3.05 29.03 -9.36
C PHE A 21 4.01 29.33 -10.50
N GLN A 22 4.17 30.59 -10.90
CA GLN A 22 5.13 30.99 -11.92
C GLN A 22 6.59 30.77 -11.47
N GLU A 23 6.91 31.12 -10.23
CA GLU A 23 8.26 30.96 -9.65
C GLU A 23 8.65 29.47 -9.51
N HIS A 24 7.71 28.60 -9.12
CA HIS A 24 7.98 27.19 -8.87
C HIS A 24 7.53 26.23 -9.98
N TYR A 25 7.06 26.74 -11.12
CA TYR A 25 6.50 25.94 -12.22
C TYR A 25 7.39 24.75 -12.61
N GLN A 26 8.64 25.02 -13.00
CA GLN A 26 9.56 23.99 -13.48
C GLN A 26 9.89 22.97 -12.39
N GLU A 27 10.00 23.42 -11.14
CA GLU A 27 10.30 22.56 -10.01
C GLU A 27 9.15 21.58 -9.74
N TYR A 28 7.92 22.07 -9.72
CA TYR A 28 6.73 21.27 -9.47
C TYR A 28 6.49 20.25 -10.58
N VAL A 29 6.54 20.68 -11.84
CA VAL A 29 6.39 19.77 -12.99
C VAL A 29 7.48 18.71 -12.97
N ARG A 30 8.75 19.07 -12.72
CA ARG A 30 9.85 18.10 -12.64
C ARG A 30 9.65 17.07 -11.52
N LYS A 31 9.28 17.51 -10.31
CA LYS A 31 9.06 16.63 -9.15
C LYS A 31 7.89 15.67 -9.38
N VAL A 32 6.79 16.17 -9.93
CA VAL A 32 5.61 15.36 -10.22
C VAL A 32 5.88 14.38 -11.37
N THR A 33 6.52 14.83 -12.45
CA THR A 33 6.92 13.99 -13.59
C THR A 33 7.84 12.85 -13.17
N ALA A 34 8.88 13.14 -12.36
CA ALA A 34 9.79 12.12 -11.85
C ALA A 34 9.04 11.04 -11.05
N ARG A 35 8.11 11.46 -10.18
CA ARG A 35 7.29 10.53 -9.40
C ARG A 35 6.33 9.71 -10.28
N LEU A 36 5.73 10.32 -11.30
CA LEU A 36 4.86 9.64 -12.25
C LEU A 36 5.62 8.60 -13.07
N ARG A 37 6.81 8.93 -13.57
CA ARG A 37 7.66 7.99 -14.34
C ARG A 37 8.06 6.77 -13.51
N HIS A 38 8.32 6.95 -12.21
CA HIS A 38 8.61 5.84 -11.31
C HIS A 38 7.36 5.00 -10.98
N ARG A 39 6.21 5.63 -10.75
CA ARG A 39 5.01 4.93 -10.27
C ARG A 39 4.14 4.33 -11.38
N PHE A 40 4.17 4.92 -12.57
CA PHE A 40 3.38 4.54 -13.74
C PHE A 40 4.27 4.43 -14.99
N PRO A 41 5.13 3.38 -15.10
CA PRO A 41 6.04 3.22 -16.24
C PRO A 41 5.33 3.20 -17.60
N GLY A 42 4.11 2.64 -17.65
CA GLY A 42 3.27 2.61 -18.86
C GLY A 42 2.78 3.97 -19.34
N LEU A 43 2.92 5.03 -18.54
CA LEU A 43 2.55 6.40 -18.88
C LEU A 43 3.77 7.30 -19.06
N ARG A 44 4.96 6.76 -19.33
CA ARG A 44 6.21 7.55 -19.39
C ARG A 44 6.09 8.73 -20.36
N ASP A 45 5.52 8.51 -21.53
CA ASP A 45 5.38 9.54 -22.57
C ASP A 45 4.31 10.57 -22.22
N TRP A 46 3.33 10.19 -21.40
CA TRP A 46 2.24 11.06 -20.91
C TRP A 46 2.55 11.74 -19.58
N SER A 47 3.69 11.43 -18.96
CA SER A 47 4.01 11.85 -17.59
C SER A 47 4.12 13.37 -17.44
N GLU A 48 4.60 14.06 -18.47
CA GLU A 48 4.72 15.51 -18.51
C GLU A 48 3.35 16.18 -18.72
N ASP A 49 2.53 15.65 -19.63
CA ASP A 49 1.16 16.14 -19.86
C ASP A 49 0.29 16.00 -18.61
N ILE A 50 0.38 14.86 -17.93
CA ILE A 50 -0.35 14.62 -16.67
C ILE A 50 0.14 15.59 -15.57
N ALA A 51 1.44 15.88 -15.52
CA ALA A 51 1.99 16.84 -14.56
C ALA A 51 1.50 18.27 -14.86
N ASN A 52 1.46 18.67 -16.13
CA ASN A 52 0.96 19.97 -16.56
C ASN A 52 -0.55 20.13 -16.25
N GLU A 53 -1.36 19.11 -16.57
CA GLU A 53 -2.79 19.09 -16.24
C GLU A 53 -3.02 19.14 -14.71
N ALA A 54 -2.21 18.42 -13.93
CA ALA A 54 -2.27 18.47 -12.47
C ALA A 54 -1.93 19.87 -11.93
N LEU A 55 -0.98 20.57 -12.55
CA LEU A 55 -0.63 21.94 -12.20
C LEU A 55 -1.80 22.88 -12.46
N LEU A 56 -2.43 22.81 -13.63
CA LEU A 56 -3.56 23.66 -14.00
C LEU A 56 -4.75 23.49 -13.04
N ARG A 57 -5.11 22.23 -12.69
CA ARG A 57 -6.18 21.96 -11.71
C ARG A 57 -5.84 22.42 -10.31
N THR A 58 -4.57 22.33 -9.93
CA THR A 58 -4.08 22.81 -8.63
C THR A 58 -4.16 24.35 -8.60
N LEU A 59 -3.75 25.02 -9.67
CA LEU A 59 -3.84 26.47 -9.81
C LEU A 59 -5.29 26.95 -9.73
N ASP A 60 -6.21 26.38 -10.52
CA ASP A 60 -7.64 26.73 -10.49
C ASP A 60 -8.24 26.56 -9.08
N THR A 61 -7.86 25.48 -8.38
CA THR A 61 -8.29 25.26 -6.99
C THR A 61 -7.73 26.32 -6.04
N TRP A 62 -6.47 26.72 -6.20
CA TRP A 62 -5.81 27.73 -5.36
C TRP A 62 -6.28 29.16 -5.62
N LEU A 63 -6.74 29.43 -6.84
CA LEU A 63 -7.38 30.70 -7.20
C LEU A 63 -8.77 30.79 -6.58
N ARG A 64 -9.60 29.75 -6.71
CA ARG A 64 -10.99 29.72 -6.22
C ARG A 64 -11.12 29.56 -4.70
N ARG A 65 -10.19 28.84 -4.08
CA ARG A 65 -10.21 28.59 -2.64
C ARG A 65 -9.21 29.51 -1.98
N ARG A 66 -9.65 30.19 -0.92
CA ARG A 66 -8.79 30.87 0.05
C ARG A 66 -7.99 29.85 0.86
N ASN A 67 -7.16 29.06 0.16
CA ASN A 67 -6.24 28.12 0.77
C ASN A 67 -5.34 28.90 1.71
N ARG A 68 -5.01 28.31 2.86
CA ARG A 68 -4.21 28.96 3.90
C ARG A 68 -2.92 29.47 3.27
N ALA A 69 -2.74 30.80 3.29
CA ALA A 69 -1.49 31.46 2.93
C ALA A 69 -0.33 30.72 3.61
N GLY A 70 0.62 30.24 2.80
CA GLY A 70 1.77 29.45 3.27
C GLY A 70 1.67 27.92 3.14
N SER A 71 0.56 27.35 2.66
CA SER A 71 0.50 25.92 2.36
C SER A 71 1.10 25.61 0.99
N SER A 72 2.10 24.71 0.94
CA SER A 72 2.68 24.25 -0.33
C SER A 72 1.62 23.55 -1.20
N PRO A 73 1.48 23.92 -2.49
CA PRO A 73 0.53 23.26 -3.40
C PRO A 73 1.01 21.87 -3.88
N LEU A 74 2.28 21.54 -3.69
CA LEU A 74 2.91 20.33 -4.24
C LEU A 74 2.28 19.01 -3.74
N PRO A 75 1.94 18.82 -2.45
CA PRO A 75 1.26 17.60 -2.00
C PRO A 75 -0.12 17.40 -2.64
N TYR A 76 -0.84 18.50 -2.88
CA TYR A 76 -2.14 18.45 -3.58
C TYR A 76 -1.95 18.12 -5.05
N MET A 77 -0.98 18.77 -5.71
CA MET A 77 -0.63 18.48 -7.11
C MET A 77 -0.23 17.01 -7.30
N HIS A 78 0.53 16.41 -6.37
CA HIS A 78 0.84 14.98 -6.40
C HIS A 78 -0.41 14.10 -6.33
N ARG A 79 -1.39 14.48 -5.51
CA ARG A 79 -2.66 13.74 -5.40
C ARG A 79 -3.46 13.83 -6.70
N VAL A 80 -3.58 15.03 -7.28
CA VAL A 80 -4.27 15.25 -8.55
C VAL A 80 -3.59 14.45 -9.67
N ALA A 81 -2.27 14.55 -9.79
CA ALA A 81 -1.49 13.80 -10.78
C ALA A 81 -1.66 12.28 -10.63
N HIS A 82 -1.72 11.77 -9.39
CA HIS A 82 -1.98 10.35 -9.13
C HIS A 82 -3.36 9.93 -9.63
N HIS A 83 -4.41 10.70 -9.34
CA HIS A 83 -5.76 10.39 -9.80
C HIS A 83 -5.86 10.42 -11.33
N LEU A 84 -5.26 11.43 -11.97
CA LEU A 84 -5.19 11.51 -13.44
C LEU A 84 -4.48 10.30 -14.05
N ALA A 85 -3.37 9.86 -13.45
CA ALA A 85 -2.65 8.68 -13.91
C ALA A 85 -3.47 7.39 -13.72
N VAL A 86 -4.17 7.24 -12.59
CA VAL A 86 -5.09 6.11 -12.35
C VAL A 86 -6.21 6.11 -13.38
N ASP A 87 -6.84 7.26 -13.61
CA ASP A 87 -7.91 7.40 -14.61
C ASP A 87 -7.41 7.08 -16.02
N ALA A 88 -6.19 7.53 -16.39
CA ALA A 88 -5.58 7.22 -17.67
C ALA A 88 -5.34 5.71 -17.83
N THR A 89 -4.84 5.04 -16.78
CA THR A 89 -4.67 3.58 -16.80
C THR A 89 -6.01 2.83 -16.82
N ALA A 90 -7.02 3.29 -16.10
CA ALA A 90 -8.33 2.64 -16.03
C ALA A 90 -9.14 2.81 -17.33
N ARG A 91 -8.96 3.93 -18.04
CA ARG A 91 -9.55 4.17 -19.36
C ARG A 91 -8.86 3.41 -20.48
N THR A 92 -7.61 3.00 -20.25
CA THR A 92 -6.92 2.04 -21.12
C THR A 92 -7.54 0.68 -20.81
N LYS A 93 -8.70 0.41 -21.44
CA LYS A 93 -9.44 -0.86 -21.35
C LYS A 93 -8.47 -2.04 -21.24
N GLU A 94 -8.79 -3.00 -20.39
CA GLU A 94 -8.17 -4.32 -20.39
C GLU A 94 -8.18 -4.85 -21.83
N GLN A 95 -7.04 -4.72 -22.50
CA GLN A 95 -6.85 -5.26 -23.83
C GLN A 95 -6.25 -6.64 -23.63
N PRO A 96 -6.78 -7.68 -24.31
CA PRO A 96 -6.15 -8.98 -24.30
C PRO A 96 -4.71 -8.80 -24.81
N VAL A 97 -3.76 -9.07 -23.94
CA VAL A 97 -2.34 -9.04 -24.25
C VAL A 97 -2.03 -10.32 -25.01
N ASP A 98 -1.36 -10.21 -26.16
CA ASP A 98 -0.88 -11.35 -26.91
C ASP A 98 0.26 -12.07 -26.17
N ASP A 99 0.34 -13.39 -26.33
CA ASP A 99 1.35 -14.23 -25.66
C ASP A 99 2.78 -13.72 -25.86
N THR A 100 3.06 -13.14 -27.03
CA THR A 100 4.35 -12.52 -27.35
C THR A 100 4.66 -11.28 -26.52
N SER A 101 3.67 -10.44 -26.20
CA SER A 101 3.86 -9.31 -25.29
C SER A 101 3.96 -9.75 -23.83
N LEU A 102 3.25 -10.81 -23.44
CA LEU A 102 3.40 -11.43 -22.12
C LEU A 102 4.81 -12.00 -21.91
N LEU A 103 5.34 -12.74 -22.89
CA LEU A 103 6.71 -13.27 -22.88
C LEU A 103 7.75 -12.15 -22.74
N ARG A 104 7.62 -11.06 -23.50
CA ARG A 104 8.52 -9.89 -23.38
C ARG A 104 8.42 -9.19 -22.03
N LEU A 105 7.25 -9.18 -21.39
CA LEU A 105 7.07 -8.64 -20.05
C LEU A 105 7.71 -9.55 -18.99
N ALA A 106 7.57 -10.87 -19.14
CA ALA A 106 8.24 -11.85 -18.30
C ALA A 106 9.76 -11.68 -18.38
N ASP A 107 10.32 -11.52 -19.58
CA ASP A 107 11.75 -11.28 -19.80
C ASP A 107 12.23 -9.93 -19.24
N ARG A 108 11.37 -8.90 -19.24
CA ARG A 108 11.69 -7.58 -18.64
C ARG A 108 11.56 -7.54 -17.12
N GLY A 109 10.78 -8.44 -16.53
CA GLY A 109 10.63 -8.59 -15.08
C GLY A 109 11.88 -9.14 -14.39
N ASP A 110 12.88 -9.58 -15.16
CA ASP A 110 14.05 -10.30 -14.67
C ASP A 110 15.07 -9.42 -13.91
N GLY A 111 14.82 -8.10 -13.79
CA GLY A 111 15.59 -7.20 -12.92
C GLY A 111 15.29 -7.35 -11.43
N CYS A 112 14.20 -8.03 -11.08
CA CYS A 112 13.96 -8.53 -9.74
C CYS A 112 13.69 -10.03 -9.82
N ARG A 113 14.73 -10.80 -10.16
CA ARG A 113 14.83 -12.18 -9.65
C ARG A 113 14.83 -12.10 -8.12
N HIS A 114 13.66 -11.97 -7.50
CA HIS A 114 13.44 -12.88 -6.40
C HIS A 114 13.64 -14.23 -7.06
N GLU A 115 14.72 -14.92 -6.68
CA GLU A 115 14.80 -16.36 -6.90
C GLU A 115 13.39 -16.90 -6.67
N ALA A 116 12.92 -17.78 -7.54
CA ALA A 116 11.76 -18.58 -7.22
C ALA A 116 12.16 -19.44 -6.01
N VAL A 117 12.20 -18.81 -4.83
CA VAL A 117 12.19 -19.43 -3.54
C VAL A 117 10.92 -20.23 -3.64
N THR A 118 11.08 -21.55 -3.77
CA THR A 118 10.01 -22.53 -3.59
C THR A 118 9.12 -21.96 -2.51
N PRO A 119 7.84 -21.65 -2.78
CA PRO A 119 7.01 -20.93 -1.83
C PRO A 119 7.06 -21.72 -0.53
N VAL A 120 7.76 -21.16 0.46
CA VAL A 120 7.87 -21.72 1.79
C VAL A 120 6.45 -21.93 2.26
N ASP A 121 6.05 -23.19 2.46
CA ASP A 121 4.74 -23.47 3.01
C ASP A 121 4.78 -23.06 4.49
N PRO A 122 4.15 -21.93 4.89
CA PRO A 122 4.24 -21.45 6.26
C PRO A 122 3.61 -22.45 7.24
N LEU A 123 2.75 -23.36 6.75
CA LEU A 123 2.18 -24.43 7.55
C LEU A 123 3.26 -25.43 7.98
N GLU A 124 4.09 -25.88 7.05
CA GLU A 124 5.13 -26.88 7.28
C GLU A 124 6.35 -26.29 7.99
N GLU A 125 6.79 -25.10 7.59
CA GLU A 125 8.04 -24.54 8.10
C GLU A 125 7.88 -23.76 9.40
N VAL A 126 6.69 -23.19 9.66
CA VAL A 126 6.48 -22.29 10.80
C VAL A 126 5.45 -22.85 11.77
N ALA A 127 4.25 -23.16 11.29
CA ALA A 127 3.13 -23.47 12.16
C ALA A 127 3.28 -24.85 12.84
N ARG A 128 3.63 -25.90 12.09
CA ARG A 128 3.82 -27.26 12.64
C ARG A 128 4.95 -27.34 13.67
N PRO A 129 6.16 -26.81 13.42
CA PRO A 129 7.22 -26.79 14.42
C PRO A 129 6.84 -26.00 15.67
N ALA A 130 6.19 -24.83 15.50
CA ALA A 130 5.78 -24.01 16.63
C ALA A 130 4.74 -24.71 17.54
N VAL A 131 3.76 -25.41 16.96
CA VAL A 131 2.81 -26.21 17.75
C VAL A 131 3.49 -27.40 18.42
N ALA A 132 4.47 -28.05 17.75
CA ALA A 132 5.24 -29.14 18.33
C ALA A 132 6.00 -28.70 19.60
N GLU A 133 6.53 -27.47 19.62
CA GLU A 133 7.23 -26.87 20.77
C GLU A 133 6.32 -26.39 21.90
N MET A 134 5.00 -26.24 21.66
CA MET A 134 4.07 -25.90 22.74
C MET A 134 4.15 -26.93 23.87
N LYS A 135 3.97 -26.46 25.11
CA LYS A 135 3.85 -27.36 26.26
C LYS A 135 2.66 -28.30 26.07
N ALA A 136 2.81 -29.56 26.48
CA ALA A 136 1.78 -30.60 26.41
C ALA A 136 0.56 -30.21 27.26
N THR A 137 -0.35 -29.45 26.66
CA THR A 137 -1.52 -28.86 27.30
C THR A 137 -2.74 -29.03 26.39
N GLN A 138 -3.94 -28.82 26.93
CA GLN A 138 -5.18 -28.82 26.13
C GLN A 138 -5.13 -27.80 24.97
N ARG A 139 -4.34 -26.73 25.09
CA ARG A 139 -4.15 -25.72 24.04
C ARG A 139 -3.37 -26.27 22.85
N LYS A 140 -2.31 -27.02 23.12
CA LYS A 140 -1.54 -27.74 22.08
C LYS A 140 -2.44 -28.72 21.35
N GLN A 141 -3.23 -29.50 22.09
CA GLN A 141 -4.16 -30.46 21.49
C GLN A 141 -5.14 -29.77 20.54
N VAL A 142 -5.74 -28.64 20.93
CA VAL A 142 -6.62 -27.84 20.06
C VAL A 142 -5.87 -27.32 18.82
N ALA A 143 -4.67 -26.77 18.99
CA ALA A 143 -3.87 -26.27 17.87
C ALA A 143 -3.49 -27.39 16.88
N ASP A 144 -3.14 -28.58 17.37
CA ASP A 144 -2.83 -29.75 16.53
C ASP A 144 -4.02 -30.15 15.63
N ARG A 145 -5.26 -30.07 16.14
CA ARG A 145 -6.45 -30.35 15.32
C ARG A 145 -6.72 -29.26 14.29
N GLN A 146 -6.48 -28.00 14.65
CA GLN A 146 -6.61 -26.88 13.72
C GLN A 146 -5.60 -26.98 12.57
N LEU A 147 -4.37 -27.45 12.83
CA LEU A 147 -3.38 -27.71 11.78
C LEU A 147 -3.80 -28.83 10.81
N ARG A 148 -4.69 -29.73 11.23
CA ARG A 148 -5.28 -30.78 10.39
C ARG A 148 -6.54 -30.32 9.65
N GLY A 149 -6.93 -29.05 9.80
CA GLY A 149 -8.11 -28.48 9.16
C GLY A 149 -9.43 -28.80 9.85
N MET A 150 -9.42 -29.28 11.09
CA MET A 150 -10.66 -29.57 11.83
C MET A 150 -11.36 -28.30 12.28
N GLU A 151 -12.69 -28.29 12.15
CA GLU A 151 -13.55 -27.19 12.58
C GLU A 151 -13.82 -27.21 14.10
N GLU A 152 -14.19 -26.06 14.68
CA GLU A 152 -14.39 -25.93 16.14
C GLU A 152 -15.37 -26.98 16.72
N SER A 153 -16.42 -27.33 15.98
CA SER A 153 -17.38 -28.37 16.37
C SER A 153 -16.80 -29.77 16.36
N GLU A 154 -15.93 -30.08 15.40
CA GLU A 154 -15.28 -31.38 15.28
C GLU A 154 -14.25 -31.56 16.39
N ILE A 155 -13.50 -30.50 16.69
CA ILE A 155 -12.55 -30.46 17.82
C ILE A 155 -13.28 -30.64 19.16
N ALA A 156 -14.43 -29.97 19.32
CA ALA A 156 -15.26 -30.11 20.52
C ALA A 156 -15.72 -31.55 20.74
N GLN A 157 -16.12 -32.24 19.66
CA GLN A 157 -16.51 -33.65 19.70
C GLN A 157 -15.31 -34.57 19.97
N ASP A 158 -14.20 -34.39 19.26
CA ASP A 158 -12.98 -35.20 19.41
C ASP A 158 -12.40 -35.11 20.83
N LEU A 159 -12.25 -33.89 21.35
CA LEU A 159 -11.68 -33.64 22.67
C LEU A 159 -12.71 -33.71 23.81
N LYS A 160 -13.97 -34.06 23.51
CA LYS A 160 -15.08 -34.14 24.47
C LYS A 160 -15.19 -32.90 25.37
N MET A 161 -15.15 -31.72 24.76
CA MET A 161 -15.24 -30.44 25.48
C MET A 161 -16.24 -29.49 24.81
N PRO A 162 -16.84 -28.53 25.55
CA PRO A 162 -17.75 -27.56 24.96
C PRO A 162 -17.07 -26.69 23.89
N ARG A 163 -17.80 -26.33 22.83
CA ARG A 163 -17.34 -25.41 21.76
C ARG A 163 -16.74 -24.11 22.31
N GLN A 164 -17.40 -23.53 23.32
CA GLN A 164 -16.90 -22.33 23.99
C GLN A 164 -15.51 -22.54 24.62
N GLN A 165 -15.23 -23.72 25.16
CA GLN A 165 -13.92 -24.05 25.72
C GLN A 165 -12.87 -24.21 24.60
N VAL A 166 -13.23 -24.85 23.49
CA VAL A 166 -12.36 -24.93 22.29
C VAL A 166 -11.98 -23.53 21.81
N ARG A 167 -12.94 -22.61 21.72
CA ARG A 167 -12.71 -21.22 21.29
C ARG A 167 -11.75 -20.47 22.21
N VAL A 168 -11.91 -20.62 23.53
CA VAL A 168 -11.01 -20.03 24.53
C VAL A 168 -9.61 -20.63 24.44
N LEU A 169 -9.50 -21.95 24.31
CA LEU A 169 -8.21 -22.64 24.16
C LEU A 169 -7.52 -22.28 22.85
N SER A 170 -8.26 -22.17 21.74
CA SER A 170 -7.75 -21.71 20.44
C SER A 170 -7.18 -20.30 20.53
N SER A 171 -7.91 -19.38 21.17
CA SER A 171 -7.45 -18.00 21.37
C SER A 171 -6.17 -17.94 22.22
N LYS A 172 -6.10 -18.77 23.27
CA LYS A 172 -4.90 -18.89 24.11
C LYS A 172 -3.72 -19.51 23.35
N ALA A 173 -3.96 -20.54 22.54
CA ALA A 173 -2.96 -21.18 21.69
C ALA A 173 -2.39 -20.20 20.67
N ALA A 174 -3.25 -19.47 19.95
CA ALA A 174 -2.82 -18.44 18.99
C ALA A 174 -1.97 -17.34 19.64
N ARG A 175 -2.32 -16.90 20.85
CA ARG A 175 -1.52 -15.92 21.61
C ARG A 175 -0.16 -16.46 22.00
N GLU A 176 -0.09 -17.72 22.42
CA GLU A 176 1.16 -18.39 22.78
C GLU A 176 2.06 -18.55 21.54
N LEU A 177 1.52 -19.05 20.42
CA LEU A 177 2.22 -19.20 19.15
C LEU A 177 2.77 -17.85 18.65
N ARG A 178 1.98 -16.78 18.69
CA ARG A 178 2.43 -15.43 18.31
C ARG A 178 3.55 -14.87 19.20
N ALA A 179 3.73 -15.40 20.41
CA ALA A 179 4.80 -14.97 21.30
C ALA A 179 6.11 -15.75 21.04
N MET A 180 6.04 -16.90 20.37
CA MET A 180 7.21 -17.71 20.01
C MET A 180 8.08 -17.00 18.97
N GLU A 181 9.40 -17.01 19.17
CA GLU A 181 10.34 -16.23 18.35
C GLU A 181 10.27 -16.63 16.87
N GLN A 182 10.21 -17.93 16.58
CA GLN A 182 10.10 -18.46 15.22
C GLN A 182 8.84 -17.97 14.49
N VAL A 183 7.70 -17.88 15.17
CA VAL A 183 6.46 -17.36 14.56
C VAL A 183 6.54 -15.84 14.40
N ARG A 184 7.15 -15.14 15.38
CA ARG A 184 7.29 -13.67 15.36
C ARG A 184 8.07 -13.17 14.15
N LEU A 185 9.10 -13.90 13.72
CA LEU A 185 9.89 -13.56 12.52
C LEU A 185 9.04 -13.52 11.25
N HIS A 186 7.99 -14.34 11.16
CA HIS A 186 7.10 -14.41 10.01
C HIS A 186 5.84 -13.55 10.15
N THR A 187 5.54 -13.04 11.35
CA THR A 187 4.47 -12.07 11.54
C THR A 187 4.91 -10.65 11.16
N ARG A 188 4.01 -9.93 10.47
CA ARG A 188 4.21 -8.65 9.76
C ARG A 188 4.89 -7.50 10.53
N ASP A 189 5.02 -7.58 11.86
CA ASP A 189 5.59 -6.50 12.68
C ASP A 189 7.10 -6.30 12.49
N ARG A 190 7.87 -7.35 12.15
CA ARG A 190 9.33 -7.21 11.96
C ARG A 190 9.75 -6.97 10.50
N HIS A 191 8.97 -7.46 9.54
CA HIS A 191 9.31 -7.35 8.12
C HIS A 191 9.29 -5.89 7.60
N LEU A 192 8.46 -5.04 8.20
CA LEU A 192 8.45 -3.59 7.93
C LEU A 192 9.62 -2.86 8.59
N THR A 193 10.05 -3.32 9.76
CA THR A 193 11.13 -2.68 10.54
C THR A 193 12.51 -3.04 9.98
N GLN A 194 12.70 -4.27 9.50
CA GLN A 194 13.96 -4.72 8.88
C GLN A 194 14.19 -4.06 7.51
N ARG A 195 13.15 -3.90 6.68
CA ARG A 195 13.27 -3.18 5.39
C ARG A 195 13.69 -1.72 5.57
N ARG A 196 13.17 -1.05 6.59
CA ARG A 196 13.54 0.34 6.90
C ARG A 196 15.02 0.50 7.27
N ARG A 197 15.58 -0.44 8.05
CA ARG A 197 16.99 -0.39 8.46
C ARG A 197 17.98 -0.71 7.33
N VAL A 198 17.59 -1.55 6.37
CA VAL A 198 18.41 -1.84 5.19
C VAL A 198 18.41 -0.66 4.21
N GLU A 199 17.28 0.04 4.07
CA GLU A 199 17.16 1.26 3.27
C GLU A 199 17.93 2.45 3.90
N GLU A 200 18.11 2.49 5.23
CA GLU A 200 18.87 3.53 5.93
C GLU A 200 20.40 3.26 6.03
N GLY A 201 20.86 2.04 5.75
CA GLY A 201 22.26 1.62 5.90
C GLY A 201 23.08 1.51 4.61
N THR A 202 22.51 1.85 3.45
CA THR A 202 23.16 1.72 2.13
C THR A 202 23.29 3.07 1.41
N GLY A 203 23.49 4.14 2.19
CA GLY A 203 23.60 5.52 1.70
C GLY A 203 24.78 6.27 2.31
N GLU A 204 25.94 5.61 2.43
CA GLU A 204 27.24 6.31 2.47
C GLU A 204 27.72 6.59 1.05
#